data_AF-A0A1D6J235-F1
#
_entry.id   AF-A0A1D6J235-F1
#
_cell.length_a   1.000
_cell.length_b   1.000
_cell.length_c   1.000
_cell.angle_alpha   90.00
_cell.angle_beta   90.00
_cell.angle_gamma   90.00
#
_symmetry.space_group_name_H-M   'P 1'
#
loop_
_entity.id
_entity.type
_entity.pdbx_description
1 polymer ?
#
loop_
_entity_poly.entity_id
_entity_poly.type
_entity_poly.pdbx_seq_one_letter_code
_entity_poly.pdbx_strand_id
1 'polypeptide(L)'
;MRFDLDGLPVHFPYAAIYPEQHAYMGELKRALDARGHALLEMPTGTGKTAALISLITSYSLANPARPLRLIYCTRTVHEMEKTLAELRLLFAHLPPAASRSLLALGLSSRKNLCIHPQASAAAARDSVDTACRRLTASWVREKASSDPDSTPLCEFYETFDRAAAAGDLASFMPPGVYTLADLRALGRERRVCPYFLARQMVKYANVVVYSYQYLLDPKVASIVSREMQKECVVVFDEAHNIDNVCIEALSVSIRKQTLEGAERNLRRISQEIDRKVQGHRCQ
;
A
#
# COMPACT_ATOMS: atom_id res chain seq x y z
N MET A 1 -10.68 0.68 -26.53
CA MET A 1 -10.31 1.36 -27.79
C MET A 1 -8.90 1.97 -27.71
N ARG A 2 -8.34 2.40 -28.85
CA ARG A 2 -7.09 3.18 -28.91
C ARG A 2 -7.34 4.46 -29.70
N PHE A 3 -6.87 5.59 -29.22
CA PHE A 3 -6.97 6.88 -29.91
C PHE A 3 -5.72 7.73 -29.67
N ASP A 4 -5.53 8.77 -30.48
CA ASP A 4 -4.43 9.71 -30.33
C ASP A 4 -4.89 10.94 -29.55
N LEU A 5 -4.11 11.36 -28.55
CA LEU A 5 -4.33 12.57 -27.77
C LEU A 5 -3.07 13.43 -27.83
N ASP A 6 -3.05 14.42 -28.71
CA ASP A 6 -1.91 15.32 -28.94
C ASP A 6 -0.58 14.56 -29.13
N GLY A 7 -0.59 13.52 -29.99
CA GLY A 7 0.57 12.68 -30.29
C GLY A 7 0.86 11.56 -29.29
N LEU A 8 0.04 11.40 -28.25
CA LEU A 8 0.10 10.28 -27.32
C LEU A 8 -0.92 9.19 -27.72
N PRO A 9 -0.50 7.96 -28.05
CA PRO A 9 -1.43 6.85 -28.25
C PRO A 9 -2.00 6.37 -26.91
N VAL A 10 -3.27 6.69 -26.63
CA VAL A 10 -3.96 6.31 -25.40
C VAL A 10 -4.69 4.97 -25.57
N HIS A 11 -4.40 4.04 -24.66
CA HIS A 11 -5.16 2.80 -24.49
C HIS A 11 -6.29 3.02 -23.50
N PHE A 12 -7.53 2.81 -23.92
CA PHE A 12 -8.72 3.04 -23.11
C PHE A 12 -9.57 1.76 -23.01
N PRO A 13 -10.03 1.34 -21.82
CA PRO A 13 -10.66 0.03 -21.62
C PRO A 13 -12.11 -0.07 -22.12
N TYR A 14 -12.70 1.01 -22.63
CA TYR A 14 -14.06 1.04 -23.14
C TYR A 14 -14.11 1.25 -24.65
N ALA A 15 -15.28 1.03 -25.24
CA ALA A 15 -15.52 1.15 -26.67
C ALA A 15 -15.64 2.61 -27.14
N ALA A 16 -16.10 3.51 -26.26
CA ALA A 16 -16.30 4.92 -26.55
C ALA A 16 -15.74 5.78 -25.40
N ILE A 17 -15.37 7.01 -25.73
CA ILE A 17 -14.92 8.05 -24.80
C ILE A 17 -15.90 9.22 -24.82
N TYR A 18 -16.20 9.78 -23.67
CA TYR A 18 -17.03 10.99 -23.58
C TYR A 18 -16.22 12.24 -23.91
N PRO A 19 -16.82 13.28 -24.50
CA PRO A 19 -16.14 14.55 -24.76
C PRO A 19 -15.47 15.15 -23.52
N GLU A 20 -16.12 15.04 -22.35
CA GLU A 20 -15.62 15.52 -21.07
C GLU A 20 -14.38 14.73 -20.62
N GLN A 21 -14.37 13.40 -20.83
CA GLN A 21 -13.20 12.57 -20.55
C GLN A 21 -12.02 12.95 -21.45
N HIS A 22 -12.28 13.22 -22.73
CA HIS A 22 -11.24 13.64 -23.67
C HIS A 22 -10.65 15.00 -23.27
N ALA A 23 -11.49 15.98 -22.93
CA ALA A 23 -11.05 17.29 -22.44
C ALA A 23 -10.22 17.15 -21.15
N TYR A 24 -10.71 16.35 -20.19
CA TYR A 24 -10.02 16.05 -18.94
C TYR A 24 -8.62 15.45 -19.17
N MET A 25 -8.53 14.45 -20.07
CA MET A 25 -7.24 13.86 -20.41
C MET A 25 -6.30 14.86 -21.10
N GLY A 26 -6.81 15.76 -21.93
CA GLY A 26 -6.02 16.80 -22.57
C GLY A 26 -5.39 17.77 -21.56
N GLU A 27 -6.16 18.22 -20.57
CA GLU A 27 -5.64 19.04 -19.47
C GLU A 27 -4.64 18.28 -18.60
N LEU A 28 -4.92 17.02 -18.28
CA LEU A 28 -4.01 16.17 -17.52
C LEU A 28 -2.69 15.94 -18.26
N LYS A 29 -2.74 15.71 -19.58
CA LYS A 29 -1.53 15.56 -20.42
C LYS A 29 -0.69 16.82 -20.40
N ARG A 30 -1.30 18.00 -20.54
CA ARG A 30 -0.59 19.29 -20.45
C ARG A 30 0.13 19.46 -19.12
N ALA A 31 -0.50 19.07 -18.01
CA ALA A 31 0.11 19.12 -16.69
C ALA A 31 1.31 18.16 -16.56
N LEU A 32 1.19 16.95 -17.10
CA LEU A 32 2.28 15.96 -17.14
C LEU A 32 3.47 16.46 -17.97
N ASP A 33 3.20 16.99 -19.17
CA ASP A 33 4.22 17.54 -20.07
C ASP A 33 4.95 18.73 -19.42
N ALA A 34 4.23 19.59 -18.71
CA ALA A 34 4.79 20.73 -17.97
C ALA A 34 5.53 20.33 -16.68
N ARG A 35 5.44 19.06 -16.23
CA ARG A 35 5.98 18.57 -14.95
C ARG A 35 5.48 19.38 -13.74
N GLY A 36 4.23 19.82 -13.79
CA GLY A 36 3.61 20.68 -12.79
C GLY A 36 2.55 19.98 -11.94
N HIS A 37 1.89 20.77 -11.10
CA HIS A 37 0.69 20.35 -10.38
C HIS A 37 -0.56 20.79 -11.14
N ALA A 38 -1.62 19.98 -11.08
CA ALA A 38 -2.92 20.32 -11.64
C ALA A 38 -4.03 20.01 -10.65
N LEU A 39 -5.01 20.91 -10.58
CA LEU A 39 -6.28 20.69 -9.91
C LEU A 39 -7.34 20.52 -10.98
N LEU A 40 -7.83 19.30 -11.15
CA LEU A 40 -8.79 18.96 -12.19
C LEU A 40 -10.11 18.56 -11.55
N GLU A 41 -11.17 19.28 -11.89
CA GLU A 41 -12.53 18.94 -11.50
C GLU A 41 -13.18 18.09 -12.59
N MET A 42 -13.78 16.97 -12.20
CA MET A 42 -14.65 16.22 -13.10
C MET A 42 -15.86 15.69 -12.33
N PRO A 43 -17.10 15.84 -12.85
CA PRO A 43 -18.31 15.38 -12.17
C PRO A 43 -18.29 13.88 -11.90
N THR A 44 -18.97 13.46 -10.82
CA THR A 44 -19.10 12.03 -10.49
C THR A 44 -19.85 11.26 -11.58
N GLY A 45 -19.54 9.96 -11.72
CA GLY A 45 -20.20 9.09 -12.71
C GLY A 45 -19.69 9.22 -14.15
N THR A 46 -18.79 10.14 -14.46
CA THR A 46 -18.25 10.38 -15.81
C THR A 46 -17.03 9.52 -16.16
N GLY A 47 -16.62 8.59 -15.30
CA GLY A 47 -15.48 7.69 -15.56
C GLY A 47 -14.08 8.30 -15.33
N LYS A 48 -13.94 9.20 -14.35
CA LYS A 48 -12.67 9.84 -13.95
C LYS A 48 -11.51 8.88 -13.74
N THR A 49 -11.75 7.84 -12.96
CA THR A 49 -10.73 6.84 -12.65
C THR A 49 -10.22 6.17 -13.93
N ALA A 50 -11.11 5.76 -14.83
CA ALA A 50 -10.76 5.15 -16.11
C ALA A 50 -9.94 6.11 -16.98
N ALA A 51 -10.40 7.36 -17.10
CA ALA A 51 -9.74 8.36 -17.94
C ALA A 51 -8.32 8.66 -17.47
N LEU A 52 -8.17 8.91 -16.18
CA LEU A 52 -6.89 9.24 -15.56
C LEU A 52 -5.89 8.08 -15.68
N ILE A 53 -6.29 6.87 -15.30
CA ILE A 53 -5.40 5.72 -15.27
C ILE A 53 -4.97 5.34 -16.69
N SER A 54 -5.89 5.40 -17.65
CA SER A 54 -5.62 5.15 -19.07
C SER A 54 -4.57 6.11 -19.62
N LEU A 55 -4.71 7.41 -19.33
CA LEU A 55 -3.78 8.42 -19.80
C LEU A 55 -2.39 8.23 -19.18
N ILE A 56 -2.28 8.15 -17.85
CA ILE A 56 -0.98 8.08 -17.16
C ILE A 56 -0.24 6.78 -17.53
N THR A 57 -0.96 5.66 -17.62
CA THR A 57 -0.36 4.38 -18.03
C THR A 57 0.14 4.47 -19.48
N SER A 58 -0.66 5.03 -20.39
CA SER A 58 -0.25 5.20 -21.79
C SER A 58 0.93 6.17 -21.93
N TYR A 59 0.96 7.24 -21.13
CA TYR A 59 2.06 8.20 -21.07
C TYR A 59 3.38 7.53 -20.63
N SER A 60 3.30 6.67 -19.62
CA SER A 60 4.45 5.88 -19.13
C SER A 60 4.94 4.89 -20.20
N LEU A 61 4.02 4.21 -20.90
CA LEU A 61 4.36 3.28 -21.97
C LEU A 61 4.96 3.96 -23.21
N ALA A 62 4.55 5.18 -23.53
CA ALA A 62 5.10 5.96 -24.64
C ALA A 62 6.52 6.46 -24.38
N ASN A 63 6.97 6.47 -23.11
CA ASN A 63 8.30 6.94 -22.71
C ASN A 63 9.11 5.84 -21.96
N PRO A 64 9.52 4.74 -22.62
CA PRO A 64 10.20 3.63 -21.94
C PRO A 64 11.54 4.00 -21.28
N ALA A 65 12.21 5.06 -21.78
CA ALA A 65 13.47 5.54 -21.21
C ALA A 65 13.30 6.19 -19.83
N ARG A 66 12.09 6.64 -19.49
CA ARG A 66 11.73 7.29 -18.22
C ARG A 66 10.32 6.87 -17.81
N PRO A 67 10.13 5.61 -17.38
CA PRO A 67 8.81 5.12 -17.01
C PRO A 67 8.31 5.86 -15.77
N LEU A 68 7.17 6.51 -15.88
CA LEU A 68 6.52 7.15 -14.74
C LEU A 68 5.86 6.09 -13.87
N ARG A 69 6.16 6.15 -12.57
CA ARG A 69 5.42 5.42 -11.55
C ARG A 69 4.16 6.20 -11.17
N LEU A 70 3.01 5.55 -11.19
CA LEU A 70 1.74 6.11 -10.74
C LEU A 70 1.51 5.74 -9.27
N ILE A 71 1.30 6.76 -8.44
CA ILE A 71 0.84 6.62 -7.07
C ILE A 71 -0.59 7.18 -7.02
N TYR A 72 -1.56 6.29 -6.83
CA TYR A 72 -2.97 6.65 -6.75
C TYR A 72 -3.43 6.60 -5.30
N CYS A 73 -3.88 7.73 -4.78
CA CYS A 73 -4.26 7.85 -3.39
C CYS A 73 -5.78 7.99 -3.29
N THR A 74 -6.42 7.05 -2.58
CA THR A 74 -7.86 7.06 -2.30
C THR A 74 -8.13 7.38 -0.84
N ARG A 75 -9.37 7.78 -0.54
CA ARG A 75 -9.81 8.00 0.84
C ARG A 75 -10.09 6.68 1.54
N THR A 76 -10.78 5.76 0.88
CA THR A 76 -11.28 4.52 1.47
C THR A 76 -10.71 3.27 0.81
N VAL A 77 -10.81 2.14 1.53
CA VAL A 77 -10.45 0.81 1.01
C VAL A 77 -11.36 0.39 -0.15
N HIS A 78 -12.63 0.78 -0.10
CA HIS A 78 -13.60 0.44 -1.15
C HIS A 78 -13.29 1.14 -2.47
N GLU A 79 -12.90 2.41 -2.42
CA GLU A 79 -12.42 3.15 -3.61
C GLU A 79 -11.13 2.56 -4.17
N MET A 80 -10.22 2.11 -3.31
CA MET A 80 -9.01 1.41 -3.75
C MET A 80 -9.36 0.13 -4.51
N GLU A 81 -10.29 -0.69 -4.00
CA GLU A 81 -10.72 -1.91 -4.70
C GLU A 81 -11.37 -1.60 -6.05
N LYS A 82 -12.22 -0.57 -6.13
CA LYS A 82 -12.78 -0.08 -7.42
C LYS A 82 -11.69 0.36 -8.40
N THR A 83 -10.71 1.11 -7.91
CA THR A 83 -9.57 1.58 -8.71
C THR A 83 -8.75 0.42 -9.26
N LEU A 84 -8.49 -0.60 -8.44
CA LEU A 84 -7.76 -1.80 -8.85
C LEU A 84 -8.58 -2.67 -9.83
N ALA A 85 -9.90 -2.72 -9.69
CA ALA A 85 -10.78 -3.36 -10.67
C ALA A 85 -10.72 -2.64 -12.03
N GLU A 86 -10.73 -1.31 -12.02
CA GLU A 86 -10.59 -0.49 -13.24
C GLU A 86 -9.23 -0.69 -13.91
N LEU A 87 -8.15 -0.72 -13.12
CA LEU A 87 -6.80 -1.05 -13.59
C LEU A 87 -6.74 -2.43 -14.26
N ARG A 88 -7.48 -3.41 -13.74
CA ARG A 88 -7.55 -4.75 -14.31
C ARG A 88 -8.24 -4.75 -15.68
N LEU A 89 -9.28 -3.94 -15.86
CA LEU A 89 -9.92 -3.74 -17.17
C LEU A 89 -8.95 -3.11 -18.17
N LEU A 90 -8.19 -2.09 -17.76
CA LEU A 90 -7.16 -1.49 -18.59
C LEU A 90 -6.06 -2.49 -18.95
N PHE A 91 -5.57 -3.24 -17.97
CA PHE A 91 -4.50 -4.24 -18.16
C PHE A 91 -4.84 -5.28 -19.23
N ALA A 92 -6.11 -5.71 -19.29
CA ALA A 92 -6.61 -6.62 -20.32
C ALA A 92 -6.64 -6.01 -21.73
N HIS A 93 -6.67 -4.68 -21.84
CA HIS A 93 -6.66 -3.94 -23.11
C HIS A 93 -5.27 -3.48 -23.57
N LEU A 94 -4.26 -3.60 -22.70
CA LEU A 94 -2.89 -3.24 -23.04
C LEU A 94 -2.25 -4.29 -23.97
N PRO A 95 -1.27 -3.89 -24.81
CA PRO A 95 -0.51 -4.84 -25.62
C PRO A 95 0.17 -5.89 -24.74
N PRO A 96 0.28 -7.16 -25.18
CA PRO A 96 0.86 -8.24 -24.35
C PRO A 96 2.26 -7.94 -23.82
N ALA A 97 3.08 -7.21 -24.60
CA ALA A 97 4.41 -6.79 -24.17
C ALA A 97 4.36 -5.83 -22.97
N ALA A 98 3.42 -4.87 -22.98
CA ALA A 98 3.23 -3.90 -21.90
C ALA A 98 2.61 -4.56 -20.66
N SER A 99 1.62 -5.43 -20.85
CA SER A 99 0.97 -6.15 -19.75
C SER A 99 1.95 -7.07 -19.00
N ARG A 100 2.89 -7.71 -19.70
CA ARG A 100 3.91 -8.58 -19.09
C ARG A 100 4.92 -7.85 -18.20
N SER A 101 5.02 -6.54 -18.28
CA SER A 101 5.94 -5.74 -17.45
C SER A 101 5.24 -4.90 -16.40
N LEU A 102 3.90 -4.84 -16.40
CA LEU A 102 3.15 -3.96 -15.52
C LEU A 102 2.78 -4.69 -14.22
N LEU A 103 3.26 -4.18 -13.10
CA LEU A 103 2.87 -4.58 -11.76
C LEU A 103 2.06 -3.46 -11.11
N ALA A 104 0.82 -3.77 -10.74
CA ALA A 104 -0.06 -2.89 -10.00
C ALA A 104 -0.55 -3.55 -8.71
N LEU A 105 -0.49 -2.85 -7.59
CA LEU A 105 -0.94 -3.42 -6.30
C LEU A 105 -1.59 -2.37 -5.40
N GLY A 106 -2.59 -2.82 -4.63
CA GLY A 106 -3.15 -2.07 -3.52
C GLY A 106 -2.39 -2.32 -2.23
N LEU A 107 -1.99 -1.26 -1.53
CA LEU A 107 -1.39 -1.37 -0.21
C LEU A 107 -2.39 -0.89 0.86
N SER A 108 -2.56 -1.71 1.90
CA SER A 108 -3.42 -1.41 3.03
C SER A 108 -2.81 -1.84 4.35
N SER A 109 -3.53 -1.61 5.44
CA SER A 109 -3.08 -1.96 6.80
C SER A 109 -3.01 -3.48 7.00
N ARG A 110 -2.31 -3.90 8.07
CA ARG A 110 -2.24 -5.31 8.49
C ARG A 110 -3.64 -5.90 8.72
N LYS A 111 -4.60 -5.10 9.19
CA LYS A 111 -5.99 -5.53 9.41
C LYS A 111 -6.62 -6.09 8.13
N ASN A 112 -6.30 -5.52 6.97
CA ASN A 112 -6.92 -5.89 5.70
C ASN A 112 -6.15 -6.99 4.96
N LEU A 113 -4.87 -7.22 5.27
CA LEU A 113 -3.99 -8.15 4.57
C LEU A 113 -3.54 -9.36 5.42
N CYS A 114 -3.76 -9.35 6.73
CA CYS A 114 -3.37 -10.46 7.60
C CYS A 114 -4.19 -11.73 7.30
N ILE A 115 -3.48 -12.85 7.14
CA ILE A 115 -4.05 -14.18 6.93
C ILE A 115 -3.74 -15.14 8.08
N HIS A 116 -2.92 -14.74 9.06
CA HIS A 116 -2.61 -15.57 10.23
C HIS A 116 -3.84 -15.66 11.15
N PRO A 117 -4.39 -16.85 11.44
CA PRO A 117 -5.70 -17.01 12.09
C PRO A 117 -5.84 -16.25 13.42
N GLN A 118 -4.85 -16.38 14.31
CA GLN A 118 -4.87 -15.73 15.62
C GLN A 118 -4.74 -14.21 15.52
N ALA A 119 -3.93 -13.72 14.59
CA ALA A 119 -3.66 -12.28 14.45
C ALA A 119 -4.79 -11.59 13.70
N SER A 120 -5.43 -12.24 12.72
CA SER A 120 -6.61 -11.71 12.04
C SER A 120 -7.84 -11.67 12.95
N ALA A 121 -7.98 -12.64 13.85
CA ALA A 121 -9.09 -12.67 14.81
C ALA A 121 -8.90 -11.70 16.00
N ALA A 122 -7.69 -11.17 16.21
CA ALA A 122 -7.35 -10.31 17.34
C ALA A 122 -8.16 -8.99 17.40
N ALA A 123 -8.85 -8.61 16.32
CA ALA A 123 -9.65 -7.38 16.19
C ALA A 123 -10.64 -7.12 17.34
N ALA A 124 -10.98 -8.12 18.17
CA ALA A 124 -11.87 -7.99 19.31
C ALA A 124 -11.21 -7.62 20.66
N ARG A 125 -9.88 -7.79 20.85
CA ARG A 125 -9.21 -7.55 22.16
C ARG A 125 -7.85 -6.85 22.10
N ASP A 126 -7.07 -7.07 21.04
CA ASP A 126 -5.74 -6.48 20.83
C ASP A 126 -5.65 -5.93 19.39
N SER A 127 -4.86 -4.89 19.13
CA SER A 127 -4.67 -4.46 17.73
C SER A 127 -3.97 -5.56 16.93
N VAL A 128 -4.38 -5.76 15.67
CA VAL A 128 -3.74 -6.72 14.73
C VAL A 128 -2.24 -6.45 14.64
N ASP A 129 -1.82 -5.18 14.74
CA ASP A 129 -0.41 -4.78 14.77
C ASP A 129 0.34 -5.35 15.97
N THR A 130 -0.28 -5.33 17.16
CA THR A 130 0.32 -5.87 18.38
C THR A 130 0.45 -7.39 18.29
N ALA A 131 -0.60 -8.07 17.81
CA ALA A 131 -0.59 -9.52 17.59
C ALA A 131 0.49 -9.92 16.57
N CYS A 132 0.60 -9.18 15.45
CA CYS A 132 1.65 -9.39 14.46
C CYS A 132 3.04 -9.21 15.09
N ARG A 133 3.25 -8.13 15.85
CA ARG A 133 4.55 -7.85 16.47
C ARG A 133 4.96 -8.90 17.49
N ARG A 134 4.01 -9.51 18.21
CA ARG A 134 4.29 -10.64 19.12
C ARG A 134 4.80 -11.89 18.41
N LEU A 135 4.58 -12.03 17.10
CA LEU A 135 4.99 -13.19 16.32
C LEU A 135 6.19 -12.90 15.39
N THR A 136 6.48 -11.64 15.08
CA THR A 136 7.48 -11.27 14.07
C THR A 136 8.61 -10.38 14.59
N ALA A 137 8.58 -9.95 15.85
CA ALA A 137 9.61 -9.07 16.38
C ALA A 137 10.95 -9.78 16.52
N SER A 138 12.05 -9.04 16.32
CA SER A 138 13.42 -9.59 16.32
C SER A 138 13.75 -10.36 17.61
N TRP A 139 13.37 -9.84 18.78
CA TRP A 139 13.61 -10.51 20.06
C TRP A 139 12.78 -11.79 20.24
N VAL A 140 11.62 -11.90 19.57
CA VAL A 140 10.81 -13.13 19.59
C VAL A 140 11.47 -14.18 18.71
N ARG A 141 11.98 -13.78 17.54
CA ARG A 141 12.71 -14.67 16.62
C ARG A 141 14.02 -15.16 17.23
N GLU A 142 14.74 -14.29 17.93
CA GLU A 142 15.94 -14.65 18.69
C GLU A 142 15.62 -15.66 19.80
N LYS A 143 14.54 -15.43 20.56
CA LYS A 143 14.07 -16.39 21.57
C LYS A 143 13.62 -17.72 20.97
N ALA A 144 12.94 -17.71 19.83
CA ALA A 144 12.54 -18.94 19.15
C ALA A 144 13.75 -19.73 18.60
N SER A 145 14.90 -19.07 18.40
CA SER A 145 16.13 -19.76 18.02
C SER A 145 16.76 -20.52 19.19
N SER A 146 16.55 -20.07 20.44
CA SER A 146 17.03 -20.76 21.65
C SER A 146 16.01 -21.73 22.25
N ASP A 147 14.71 -21.47 22.07
CA ASP A 147 13.61 -22.32 22.52
C ASP A 147 12.51 -22.39 21.43
N PRO A 148 12.67 -23.28 20.44
CA PRO A 148 11.77 -23.39 19.29
C PRO A 148 10.37 -23.90 19.64
N ASP A 149 10.25 -24.77 20.64
CA ASP A 149 8.99 -25.43 20.99
C ASP A 149 8.07 -24.53 21.82
N SER A 150 8.62 -23.60 22.62
CA SER A 150 7.84 -22.71 23.48
C SER A 150 7.42 -21.39 22.82
N THR A 151 8.10 -20.96 21.75
CA THR A 151 7.92 -19.61 21.18
C THR A 151 7.30 -19.67 19.78
N PRO A 152 5.99 -19.41 19.64
CA PRO A 152 5.33 -19.45 18.34
C PRO A 152 5.74 -18.26 17.45
N LEU A 153 6.03 -18.56 16.18
CA LEU A 153 6.33 -17.57 15.14
C LEU A 153 5.24 -17.55 14.07
N CYS A 154 5.21 -16.47 13.27
CA CYS A 154 4.32 -16.38 12.12
C CYS A 154 4.94 -17.11 10.92
N GLU A 155 4.43 -18.30 10.58
CA GLU A 155 4.91 -19.09 9.43
C GLU A 155 4.94 -18.30 8.11
N PHE A 156 3.93 -17.44 7.87
CA PHE A 156 3.82 -16.65 6.65
C PHE A 156 4.93 -15.60 6.56
N TYR A 157 5.32 -15.03 7.69
CA TYR A 157 6.40 -14.05 7.75
C TYR A 157 7.77 -14.72 7.59
N GLU A 158 8.00 -15.87 8.22
CA GLU A 158 9.26 -16.61 8.08
C GLU A 158 9.47 -17.10 6.64
N THR A 159 8.41 -17.51 5.92
CA THR A 159 8.51 -17.80 4.48
C THR A 159 8.85 -16.56 3.67
N PHE A 160 8.20 -15.41 3.97
CA PHE A 160 8.53 -14.15 3.33
C PHE A 160 10.00 -13.74 3.57
N ASP A 161 10.48 -13.82 4.81
CA ASP A 161 11.82 -13.38 5.20
C ASP A 161 12.89 -14.22 4.48
N ARG A 162 12.69 -15.54 4.39
CA ARG A 162 13.56 -16.44 3.61
C ARG A 162 13.53 -16.12 2.12
N ALA A 163 12.35 -15.91 1.54
CA ALA A 163 12.22 -15.56 0.13
C ALA A 163 12.84 -14.19 -0.19
N ALA A 164 12.70 -13.22 0.72
CA ALA A 164 13.31 -11.91 0.62
C ALA A 164 14.84 -11.98 0.69
N ALA A 165 15.39 -12.78 1.61
CA ALA A 165 16.82 -13.02 1.71
C ALA A 165 17.40 -13.73 0.48
N ALA A 166 16.62 -14.64 -0.13
CA ALA A 166 17.00 -15.34 -1.36
C ALA A 166 16.82 -14.51 -2.65
N GLY A 167 16.19 -13.32 -2.57
CA GLY A 167 15.90 -12.49 -3.74
C GLY A 167 14.79 -13.04 -4.65
N ASP A 168 13.99 -13.99 -4.17
CA ASP A 168 13.01 -14.74 -4.97
C ASP A 168 11.59 -14.14 -4.92
N LEU A 169 11.40 -12.93 -4.38
CA LEU A 169 10.07 -12.34 -4.20
C LEU A 169 9.29 -12.14 -5.52
N ALA A 170 10.00 -11.97 -6.63
CA ALA A 170 9.39 -11.84 -7.95
C ALA A 170 8.69 -13.13 -8.40
N SER A 171 9.15 -14.32 -7.95
CA SER A 171 8.47 -15.58 -8.26
C SER A 171 7.12 -15.64 -7.55
N PHE A 172 7.03 -15.10 -6.33
CA PHE A 172 5.80 -15.05 -5.54
C PHE A 172 4.76 -14.10 -6.12
N MET A 173 5.16 -12.99 -6.72
CA MET A 173 4.27 -11.98 -7.28
C MET A 173 4.69 -11.58 -8.70
N PRO A 174 4.26 -12.33 -9.73
CA PRO A 174 4.53 -12.00 -11.12
C PRO A 174 3.80 -10.69 -11.53
N PRO A 175 4.15 -10.10 -12.69
CA PRO A 175 3.46 -8.93 -13.23
C PRO A 175 1.95 -9.17 -13.37
N GLY A 176 1.17 -8.14 -13.04
CA GLY A 176 -0.28 -8.21 -12.96
C GLY A 176 -0.86 -7.14 -12.04
N VAL A 177 -2.19 -7.13 -11.95
CA VAL A 177 -2.94 -6.25 -11.04
C VAL A 177 -3.38 -7.07 -9.83
N TYR A 178 -3.10 -6.59 -8.62
CA TYR A 178 -3.42 -7.29 -7.37
C TYR A 178 -4.31 -6.44 -6.46
N THR A 179 -5.56 -6.89 -6.27
CA THR A 179 -6.46 -6.37 -5.23
C THR A 179 -6.06 -6.89 -3.86
N LEU A 180 -6.64 -6.34 -2.78
CA LEU A 180 -6.44 -6.88 -1.44
C LEU A 180 -6.88 -8.34 -1.32
N ALA A 181 -8.00 -8.70 -1.96
CA ALA A 181 -8.49 -10.06 -1.98
C ALA A 181 -7.50 -11.00 -2.70
N ASP A 182 -6.96 -10.56 -3.84
CA ASP A 182 -5.97 -11.32 -4.61
C ASP A 182 -4.69 -11.53 -3.80
N LEU A 183 -4.20 -10.48 -3.13
CA LEU A 183 -3.01 -10.58 -2.27
C LEU A 183 -3.21 -11.59 -1.13
N ARG A 184 -4.40 -11.62 -0.51
CA ARG A 184 -4.73 -12.61 0.52
C ARG A 184 -4.83 -14.02 -0.04
N ALA A 185 -5.41 -14.18 -1.22
CA ALA A 185 -5.50 -15.48 -1.89
C ALA A 185 -4.09 -16.00 -2.23
N LEU A 186 -3.27 -15.16 -2.86
CA LEU A 186 -1.87 -15.44 -3.20
C LEU A 186 -1.05 -15.86 -1.96
N GLY A 187 -1.19 -15.13 -0.85
CA GLY A 187 -0.46 -15.47 0.37
C GLY A 187 -0.90 -16.77 1.03
N ARG A 188 -2.18 -17.16 0.86
CA ARG A 188 -2.66 -18.47 1.31
C ARG A 188 -2.12 -19.60 0.43
N GLU A 189 -2.21 -19.42 -0.88
CA GLU A 189 -1.73 -20.40 -1.87
C GLU A 189 -0.23 -20.65 -1.73
N ARG A 190 0.56 -19.58 -1.64
CA ARG A 190 2.04 -19.64 -1.60
C ARG A 190 2.62 -19.63 -0.19
N ARG A 191 1.77 -19.67 0.85
CA ARG A 191 2.14 -19.63 2.28
C ARG A 191 3.13 -18.51 2.64
N VAL A 192 2.90 -17.32 2.08
CA VAL A 192 3.73 -16.13 2.27
C VAL A 192 2.89 -14.98 2.84
N CYS A 193 3.48 -14.11 3.67
CA CYS A 193 2.74 -13.01 4.28
C CYS A 193 2.36 -11.94 3.23
N PRO A 194 1.06 -11.72 2.95
CA PRO A 194 0.62 -10.75 1.94
C PRO A 194 1.04 -9.32 2.26
N TYR A 195 0.97 -8.93 3.54
CA TYR A 195 1.29 -7.58 3.97
C TYR A 195 2.76 -7.22 3.71
N PHE A 196 3.68 -8.08 4.15
CA PHE A 196 5.11 -7.83 3.96
C PHE A 196 5.54 -8.01 2.51
N LEU A 197 4.96 -8.99 1.80
CA LEU A 197 5.19 -9.17 0.37
C LEU A 197 4.76 -7.93 -0.42
N ALA A 198 3.51 -7.48 -0.29
CA ALA A 198 3.02 -6.29 -0.98
C ALA A 198 3.88 -5.06 -0.66
N ARG A 199 4.23 -4.86 0.62
CA ARG A 199 5.09 -3.76 1.06
C ARG A 199 6.47 -3.77 0.40
N GLN A 200 7.08 -4.94 0.20
CA GLN A 200 8.37 -5.05 -0.48
C GLN A 200 8.23 -4.95 -2.01
N MET A 201 7.11 -5.38 -2.56
CA MET A 201 6.83 -5.31 -4.01
C MET A 201 6.46 -3.90 -4.50
N VAL A 202 6.07 -2.99 -3.60
CA VAL A 202 5.88 -1.55 -3.90
C VAL A 202 7.07 -0.96 -4.65
N LYS A 203 8.29 -1.39 -4.33
CA LYS A 203 9.53 -0.90 -4.96
C LYS A 203 9.63 -1.20 -6.44
N TYR A 204 8.98 -2.28 -6.87
CA TYR A 204 9.02 -2.79 -8.23
C TYR A 204 7.72 -2.48 -8.99
N ALA A 205 6.69 -2.00 -8.30
CA ALA A 205 5.40 -1.70 -8.90
C ALA A 205 5.45 -0.44 -9.79
N ASN A 206 4.72 -0.49 -10.90
CA ASN A 206 4.49 0.65 -11.80
C ASN A 206 3.31 1.49 -11.32
N VAL A 207 2.30 0.84 -10.75
CA VAL A 207 1.11 1.50 -10.20
C VAL A 207 0.90 1.04 -8.76
N VAL A 208 0.82 1.97 -7.83
CA VAL A 208 0.51 1.66 -6.44
C VAL A 208 -0.70 2.45 -6.00
N VAL A 209 -1.70 1.75 -5.45
CA VAL A 209 -2.91 2.37 -4.89
C VAL A 209 -2.80 2.39 -3.37
N TYR A 210 -2.77 3.58 -2.78
CA TYR A 210 -2.65 3.85 -1.35
C TYR A 210 -3.91 4.49 -0.77
N SER A 211 -4.04 4.43 0.55
CA SER A 211 -4.85 5.42 1.28
C SER A 211 -4.05 6.70 1.53
N TYR A 212 -4.72 7.85 1.59
CA TYR A 212 -4.13 9.17 1.92
C TYR A 212 -3.13 9.15 3.07
N GLN A 213 -3.44 8.39 4.13
CA GLN A 213 -2.61 8.32 5.33
C GLN A 213 -1.19 7.83 5.04
N TYR A 214 -1.00 6.92 4.08
CA TYR A 214 0.32 6.39 3.75
C TYR A 214 1.26 7.42 3.12
N LEU A 215 0.72 8.52 2.59
CA LEU A 215 1.50 9.59 2.00
C LEU A 215 1.59 10.81 2.92
N LEU A 216 0.52 11.12 3.67
CA LEU A 216 0.40 12.34 4.47
C LEU A 216 0.81 12.17 5.94
N ASP A 217 0.60 11.00 6.56
CA ASP A 217 0.97 10.80 7.97
C ASP A 217 2.48 10.55 8.08
N PRO A 218 3.26 11.44 8.72
CA PRO A 218 4.71 11.32 8.81
C PRO A 218 5.18 10.01 9.47
N LYS A 219 4.36 9.38 10.32
CA LYS A 219 4.70 8.10 10.98
C LYS A 219 4.82 6.95 9.98
N VAL A 220 3.98 6.95 8.95
CA VAL A 220 3.91 5.90 7.92
C VAL A 220 4.47 6.36 6.57
N ALA A 221 4.50 7.66 6.30
CA ALA A 221 5.02 8.24 5.05
C ALA A 221 6.48 7.86 4.80
N SER A 222 7.29 7.67 5.85
CA SER A 222 8.66 7.16 5.73
C SER A 222 8.78 5.83 5.00
N ILE A 223 7.71 5.02 5.02
CA ILE A 223 7.65 3.72 4.33
C ILE A 223 7.50 3.94 2.83
N VAL A 224 6.72 4.93 2.41
CA VAL A 224 6.46 5.23 1.00
C VAL A 224 7.57 6.10 0.43
N SER A 225 7.97 7.15 1.14
CA SER A 225 8.95 8.14 0.66
C SER A 225 10.33 7.56 0.38
N ARG A 226 10.76 6.53 1.11
CA ARG A 226 12.01 5.81 0.84
C ARG A 226 11.99 5.02 -0.46
N GLU A 227 10.81 4.61 -0.91
CA GLU A 227 10.61 3.79 -2.10
C GLU A 227 10.13 4.61 -3.31
N MET A 228 9.83 5.91 -3.12
CA MET A 228 9.49 6.83 -4.20
C MET A 228 10.71 7.08 -5.08
N GLN A 229 10.60 6.72 -6.37
CA GLN A 229 11.58 7.09 -7.39
C GLN A 229 11.57 8.63 -7.59
N LYS A 230 12.64 9.16 -8.19
CA LYS A 230 12.77 10.60 -8.48
C LYS A 230 11.70 11.14 -9.44
N GLU A 231 11.17 10.32 -10.35
CA GLU A 231 10.09 10.70 -11.28
C GLU A 231 8.85 9.82 -11.02
N CYS A 232 7.82 10.40 -10.41
CA CYS A 232 6.53 9.73 -10.18
C CYS A 232 5.37 10.74 -10.30
N VAL A 233 4.17 10.22 -10.58
CA VAL A 233 2.93 10.99 -10.62
C VAL A 233 2.09 10.57 -9.44
N VAL A 234 1.74 11.54 -8.59
CA VAL A 234 0.85 11.34 -7.45
C VAL A 234 -0.52 11.88 -7.79
N VAL A 235 -1.55 11.07 -7.57
CA VAL A 235 -2.95 11.42 -7.82
C VAL A 235 -3.71 11.31 -6.50
N PHE A 236 -4.31 12.41 -6.06
CA PHE A 236 -5.27 12.39 -4.96
C PHE A 236 -6.70 12.35 -5.53
N ASP A 237 -7.39 11.25 -5.29
CA ASP A 237 -8.77 11.07 -5.75
C ASP A 237 -9.79 11.37 -4.65
N GLU A 238 -10.76 12.23 -4.94
CA GLU A 238 -11.70 12.80 -3.96
C GLU A 238 -10.97 13.64 -2.89
N ALA A 239 -10.13 14.57 -3.34
CA ALA A 239 -9.23 15.39 -2.51
C ALA A 239 -9.91 16.49 -1.68
N HIS A 240 -11.24 16.55 -1.64
CA HIS A 240 -12.00 17.58 -0.92
C HIS A 240 -11.83 17.51 0.62
N ASN A 241 -11.34 16.38 1.15
CA ASN A 241 -11.07 16.19 2.59
C ASN A 241 -9.57 16.16 2.94
N ILE A 242 -8.69 16.58 2.03
CA ILE A 242 -7.24 16.49 2.26
C ILE A 242 -6.79 17.33 3.47
N ASP A 243 -7.44 18.48 3.68
CA ASP A 243 -7.25 19.38 4.81
C ASP A 243 -7.48 18.68 6.16
N ASN A 244 -8.61 18.00 6.29
CA ASN A 244 -9.01 17.28 7.50
C ASN A 244 -8.05 16.13 7.78
N VAL A 245 -7.62 15.41 6.74
CA VAL A 245 -6.66 14.31 6.87
C VAL A 245 -5.30 14.82 7.37
N CYS A 246 -4.84 15.97 6.87
CA CYS A 246 -3.62 16.61 7.34
C CYS A 246 -3.73 17.07 8.80
N ILE A 247 -4.86 17.69 9.17
CA ILE A 247 -5.13 18.11 10.55
C ILE A 247 -5.10 16.90 11.48
N GLU A 248 -5.80 15.81 11.15
CA GLU A 248 -5.84 14.60 11.97
C GLU A 248 -4.47 13.93 12.11
N ALA A 249 -3.69 13.84 11.02
CA ALA A 249 -2.38 13.19 11.03
C ALA A 249 -1.37 13.85 11.98
N LEU A 250 -1.47 15.17 12.16
CA LEU A 250 -0.58 15.97 13.00
C LEU A 250 -1.18 16.31 14.37
N SER A 251 -2.46 16.01 14.61
CA SER A 251 -3.13 16.30 15.87
C SER A 251 -3.00 15.15 16.87
N VAL A 252 -2.75 15.48 18.14
CA VAL A 252 -2.75 14.52 19.24
C VAL A 252 -3.69 15.02 20.34
N SER A 253 -4.65 14.20 20.75
CA SER A 253 -5.56 14.50 21.85
C SER A 253 -5.18 13.70 23.08
N ILE A 254 -4.89 14.38 24.19
CA ILE A 254 -4.57 13.77 25.49
C ILE A 254 -5.76 14.00 26.42
N ARG A 255 -6.37 12.91 26.90
CA ARG A 255 -7.50 12.95 27.84
C ARG A 255 -7.05 12.44 29.21
N LYS A 256 -7.84 12.71 30.26
CA LYS A 256 -7.58 12.20 31.62
C LYS A 256 -7.37 10.68 31.64
N GLN A 257 -8.20 9.93 30.92
CA GLN A 257 -8.08 8.47 30.76
C GLN A 257 -6.75 8.04 30.15
N THR A 258 -6.18 8.84 29.23
CA THR A 258 -4.86 8.60 28.63
C THR A 258 -3.76 8.74 29.68
N LEU A 259 -3.84 9.76 30.54
CA LEU A 259 -2.89 9.99 31.64
C LEU A 259 -2.96 8.91 32.72
N GLU A 260 -4.17 8.53 33.13
CA GLU A 260 -4.38 7.43 34.09
C GLU A 260 -3.87 6.09 33.52
N GLY A 261 -4.04 5.86 32.21
CA GLY A 261 -3.46 4.72 31.51
C GLY A 261 -1.92 4.76 31.50
N ALA A 262 -1.33 5.92 31.26
CA ALA A 262 0.11 6.12 31.30
C ALA A 262 0.68 5.84 32.70
N GLU A 263 0.02 6.32 33.76
CA GLU A 263 0.42 6.06 35.15
C GLU A 263 0.43 4.56 35.47
N ARG A 264 -0.64 3.83 35.07
CA ARG A 264 -0.69 2.37 35.24
C ARG A 264 0.44 1.66 34.50
N ASN A 265 0.75 2.10 33.27
CA ASN A 265 1.85 1.55 32.49
C ASN A 265 3.21 1.83 33.15
N LEU A 266 3.44 3.03 33.68
CA LEU A 266 4.67 3.39 34.40
C LEU A 266 4.87 2.53 35.65
N ARG A 267 3.82 2.34 36.46
CA ARG A 267 3.87 1.46 37.64
C ARG A 267 4.22 0.03 37.25
N ARG A 268 3.62 -0.50 36.17
CA ARG A 268 3.91 -1.84 35.66
C ARG A 268 5.36 -1.99 35.18
N ILE A 269 5.88 -0.99 34.47
CA ILE A 269 7.27 -0.98 34.01
C ILE A 269 8.22 -0.95 35.21
N SER A 270 7.96 -0.12 36.22
CA SER A 270 8.78 -0.06 37.45
C SER A 270 8.84 -1.43 38.13
N GLN A 271 7.69 -2.08 38.33
CA GLN A 271 7.64 -3.41 38.95
C GLN A 271 8.42 -4.47 38.16
N GLU A 272 8.34 -4.44 36.83
CA GLU A 272 9.06 -5.38 35.97
C GLU A 272 10.58 -5.13 35.99
N ILE A 273 11.01 -3.86 36.08
CA ILE A 273 12.42 -3.49 36.25
C ILE A 273 12.92 -4.00 37.61
N ASP A 274 12.19 -3.73 38.69
CA ASP A 274 12.57 -4.16 40.04
C ASP A 274 12.71 -5.69 40.12
N ARG A 275 11.79 -6.43 39.49
CA ARG A 275 11.87 -7.90 39.40
C ARG A 275 13.14 -8.37 38.69
N LYS A 276 13.52 -7.73 37.58
CA LYS A 276 14.74 -8.10 36.84
C LYS A 276 16.02 -7.71 37.58
N VAL A 277 16.04 -6.55 38.25
CA VAL A 277 17.19 -6.09 39.03
C VAL A 277 17.43 -6.98 40.25
N GLN A 278 16.36 -7.40 40.94
CA GLN A 278 16.47 -8.34 42.06
C GLN A 278 16.92 -9.74 41.60
N GLY A 279 16.45 -10.21 40.44
CA GLY A 279 16.88 -11.48 39.84
C GLY A 279 18.36 -11.52 39.42
N HIS A 280 18.97 -10.38 39.11
CA HIS A 280 20.41 -10.28 38.82
C HIS A 280 21.30 -10.09 40.05
N ARG A 281 20.74 -9.73 41.22
CA ARG A 281 21.51 -9.63 42.47
C ARG A 281 21.60 -10.95 43.25
N CYS A 282 20.84 -11.98 42.84
CA CYS A 282 20.81 -13.29 43.48
C CYS A 282 21.50 -14.41 42.67
N GLN A 283 22.21 -14.05 41.59
CA GLN A 283 23.19 -14.90 40.90
C GLN A 283 24.58 -14.35 41.16
#